data_AF-A0A969R299-F1
#
_entry.id   AF-A0A969R299-F1
#
_cell.length_a   1.000
_cell.length_b   1.000
_cell.length_c   1.000
_cell.angle_alpha   90.00
_cell.angle_beta   90.00
_cell.angle_gamma   90.00
#
_symmetry.space_group_name_H-M   'P 1'
#
loop_
_entity.id
_entity.type
_entity.pdbx_description
1 polymer ?
#
loop_
_entity_poly.entity_id
_entity_poly.type
_entity_poly.pdbx_seq_one_letter_code
_entity_poly.pdbx_strand_id
1 'polypeptide(L)'
;MESNQNQPLEHQNVPIAHQGLHSFLYSSEGEHSAKDASVSINFDGTEIVEISVWEQQTKNSKVAGVYAVLDSDRLYQYIGYSRDVQRSLKGHITQNGTQVCSYIRVKTFKFPKRQAMEALRDEWLAELNYLPAGNTGGNTWASTIGEAAKATMSESERNAYEEKKLKLRKAMADTTLIDELETQTSQSETELQRRQKLEAAVKNDDWSSVIESQ
;
A
#
# COMPACT_ATOMS: atom_id res chain seq x y z
N MET A 1 -3.04 -65.73 -19.57
CA MET A 1 -4.11 -64.87 -20.11
C MET A 1 -3.56 -63.46 -20.09
N GLU A 2 -3.09 -63.02 -21.25
CA GLU A 2 -2.46 -61.72 -21.47
C GLU A 2 -3.49 -60.61 -21.73
N SER A 3 -3.11 -59.41 -21.26
CA SER A 3 -3.33 -58.07 -21.81
C SER A 3 -4.75 -57.53 -21.98
N ASN A 4 -5.00 -56.37 -21.35
CA ASN A 4 -5.06 -55.14 -22.15
C ASN A 4 -4.75 -53.88 -21.34
N GLN A 5 -3.67 -53.21 -21.75
CA GLN A 5 -3.22 -51.92 -21.26
C GLN A 5 -4.11 -50.82 -21.83
N ASN A 6 -4.38 -49.82 -21.00
CA ASN A 6 -5.12 -48.62 -21.36
C ASN A 6 -4.25 -47.77 -22.31
N GLN A 7 -4.38 -47.97 -23.63
CA GLN A 7 -3.69 -47.13 -24.62
C GLN A 7 -4.41 -45.78 -24.76
N PRO A 8 -3.67 -44.66 -24.78
CA PRO A 8 -4.23 -43.35 -25.11
C PRO A 8 -4.72 -43.35 -26.56
N LEU A 9 -5.87 -42.71 -26.80
CA LEU A 9 -6.49 -42.57 -28.11
C LEU A 9 -5.57 -41.77 -29.06
N GLU A 10 -4.77 -42.47 -29.85
CA GLU A 10 -3.95 -41.83 -30.90
C GLU A 10 -4.82 -41.28 -32.03
N HIS A 11 -4.37 -40.17 -32.62
CA HIS A 11 -4.91 -39.38 -33.73
C HIS A 11 -5.12 -40.15 -35.06
N GLN A 12 -5.69 -41.35 -35.07
CA GLN A 12 -5.72 -42.23 -36.24
C GLN A 12 -7.08 -42.34 -36.93
N ASN A 13 -8.00 -41.39 -36.77
CA ASN A 13 -9.26 -41.39 -37.54
C ASN A 13 -9.74 -39.99 -37.95
N VAL A 14 -8.88 -39.23 -38.63
CA VAL A 14 -9.30 -37.99 -39.31
C VAL A 14 -9.29 -38.21 -40.83
N PRO A 15 -10.42 -38.04 -41.53
CA PRO A 15 -10.49 -38.14 -42.98
C PRO A 15 -9.49 -37.20 -43.68
N ILE A 16 -8.88 -37.65 -44.77
CA ILE A 16 -7.78 -36.98 -45.50
C ILE A 16 -8.08 -35.51 -45.82
N ALA A 17 -9.35 -35.17 -46.08
CA ALA A 17 -9.78 -33.80 -46.38
C ALA A 17 -9.62 -32.79 -45.21
N HIS A 18 -9.50 -33.26 -43.96
CA HIS A 18 -9.40 -32.43 -42.76
C HIS A 18 -8.04 -32.50 -42.05
N GLN A 19 -7.08 -33.25 -42.57
CA GLN A 19 -5.73 -33.32 -42.00
C GLN A 19 -4.99 -31.98 -42.07
N GLY A 20 -5.23 -31.17 -43.11
CA GLY A 20 -4.58 -29.85 -43.28
C GLY A 20 -4.97 -28.84 -42.21
N LEU A 21 -6.27 -28.74 -41.90
CA LEU A 21 -6.77 -27.84 -40.83
C LEU A 21 -6.37 -28.34 -39.44
N HIS A 22 -6.37 -29.65 -39.23
CA HIS A 22 -5.99 -30.22 -37.94
C HIS A 22 -4.50 -30.06 -37.66
N SER A 23 -3.64 -30.26 -38.66
CA SER A 23 -2.21 -29.96 -38.56
C SER A 23 -1.97 -28.46 -38.35
N PHE A 24 -2.72 -27.57 -39.01
CA PHE A 24 -2.57 -26.13 -38.77
C PHE A 24 -2.95 -25.71 -37.33
N LEU A 25 -4.00 -26.29 -36.76
CA LEU A 25 -4.45 -25.94 -35.40
C LEU A 25 -3.65 -26.61 -34.28
N TYR A 26 -3.00 -27.74 -34.55
CA TYR A 26 -2.33 -28.55 -33.52
C TYR A 26 -0.84 -28.83 -33.76
N SER A 27 -0.27 -28.51 -34.94
CA SER A 27 1.18 -28.67 -35.21
C SER A 27 2.02 -27.46 -34.75
N SER A 28 1.45 -26.54 -33.98
CA SER A 28 2.22 -25.56 -33.22
C SER A 28 2.76 -26.15 -31.91
N GLU A 29 3.32 -27.36 -31.96
CA GLU A 29 4.10 -27.94 -30.85
C GLU A 29 5.38 -27.12 -30.52
N GLY A 30 5.57 -25.97 -31.17
CA GLY A 30 6.67 -25.03 -30.96
C GLY A 30 6.30 -23.64 -30.42
N GLU A 31 5.02 -23.27 -30.25
CA GLU A 31 4.64 -21.89 -29.83
C GLU A 31 4.02 -21.80 -28.43
N HIS A 32 3.75 -22.94 -27.78
CA HIS A 32 3.39 -22.99 -26.36
C HIS A 32 4.55 -23.33 -25.43
N SER A 33 5.80 -23.23 -25.90
CA SER A 33 6.94 -23.12 -24.98
C SER A 33 6.98 -21.71 -24.40
N ALA A 34 5.98 -21.39 -23.57
CA ALA A 34 6.09 -20.31 -22.60
C ALA A 34 7.17 -20.73 -21.60
N LYS A 35 8.43 -20.58 -21.99
CA LYS A 35 9.57 -20.45 -21.08
C LYS A 35 9.54 -19.08 -20.40
N ASP A 36 8.35 -18.57 -20.06
CA ASP A 36 8.23 -17.69 -18.91
C ASP A 36 8.23 -18.61 -17.69
N ALA A 37 9.41 -19.17 -17.40
CA ALA A 37 9.75 -19.46 -16.02
C ALA A 37 9.67 -18.11 -15.32
N SER A 38 8.49 -17.82 -14.76
CA SER A 38 8.27 -16.69 -13.87
C SER A 38 9.19 -16.90 -12.69
N VAL A 39 10.42 -16.40 -12.81
CA VAL A 39 11.38 -16.32 -11.72
C VAL A 39 10.61 -15.60 -10.63
N SER A 40 10.32 -16.34 -9.56
CA SER A 40 9.54 -15.84 -8.44
C SER A 40 10.46 -14.91 -7.67
N ILE A 41 10.54 -13.66 -8.12
CA ILE A 41 11.32 -12.62 -7.47
C ILE A 41 10.62 -12.32 -6.16
N ASN A 42 11.20 -12.84 -5.08
CA ASN A 42 10.73 -12.64 -3.73
C ASN A 42 11.84 -11.98 -2.93
N PHE A 43 11.62 -10.72 -2.55
CA PHE A 43 12.44 -10.04 -1.57
C PHE A 43 11.61 -9.91 -0.29
N ASP A 44 12.16 -10.37 0.84
CA ASP A 44 11.48 -10.37 2.14
C ASP A 44 11.66 -9.04 2.91
N GLY A 45 12.43 -8.10 2.35
CA GLY A 45 12.63 -6.79 2.97
C GLY A 45 13.60 -6.78 4.13
N THR A 46 14.52 -7.73 4.22
CA THR A 46 15.63 -7.74 5.20
C THR A 46 16.95 -7.35 4.56
N GLU A 47 17.15 -7.74 3.31
CA GLU A 47 18.38 -7.47 2.57
C GLU A 47 18.41 -6.07 1.99
N ILE A 48 19.58 -5.45 2.07
CA ILE A 48 19.92 -4.19 1.41
C ILE A 48 20.89 -4.51 0.28
N VAL A 49 20.46 -4.25 -0.95
CA VAL A 49 21.22 -4.55 -2.15
C VAL A 49 21.53 -3.27 -2.93
N GLU A 50 22.59 -3.29 -3.71
CA GLU A 50 22.90 -2.18 -4.63
C GLU A 50 21.82 -2.11 -5.71
N ILE A 51 21.39 -0.90 -6.05
CA ILE A 51 20.30 -0.70 -7.00
C ILE A 51 20.61 -1.29 -8.37
N SER A 52 21.85 -1.18 -8.85
CA SER A 52 22.26 -1.77 -10.13
C SER A 52 22.17 -3.29 -10.14
N VAL A 53 22.47 -3.96 -9.01
CA VAL A 53 22.33 -5.42 -8.88
C VAL A 53 20.86 -5.80 -8.86
N TRP A 54 20.05 -5.07 -8.10
CA TRP A 54 18.61 -5.29 -8.02
C TRP A 54 17.93 -5.13 -9.38
N GLU A 55 18.24 -4.07 -10.14
CA GLU A 55 17.65 -3.84 -11.45
C GLU A 55 17.96 -4.95 -12.47
N GLN A 56 19.15 -5.57 -12.37
CA GLN A 56 19.50 -6.71 -13.21
C GLN A 56 18.65 -7.93 -12.87
N GLN A 57 18.38 -8.17 -11.59
CA GLN A 57 17.54 -9.28 -11.11
C GLN A 57 16.07 -9.09 -11.48
N THR A 58 15.58 -7.84 -11.55
CA THR A 58 14.16 -7.55 -11.83
C THR A 58 13.88 -7.08 -13.26
N LYS A 59 14.87 -7.15 -14.16
CA LYS A 59 14.87 -6.49 -15.48
C LYS A 59 13.59 -6.69 -16.33
N ASN A 60 12.97 -7.88 -16.24
CA ASN A 60 11.80 -8.25 -17.03
C ASN A 60 10.54 -8.54 -16.18
N SER A 61 10.50 -8.04 -14.94
CA SER A 61 9.39 -8.36 -14.03
C SER A 61 8.86 -7.13 -13.33
N LYS A 62 7.53 -6.99 -13.34
CA LYS A 62 6.85 -5.95 -12.58
C LYS A 62 6.82 -6.34 -11.11
N VAL A 63 7.64 -5.66 -10.32
CA VAL A 63 7.72 -5.88 -8.89
C VAL A 63 6.85 -4.86 -8.16
N ALA A 64 5.84 -5.36 -7.46
CA ALA A 64 5.01 -4.57 -6.56
C ALA A 64 5.45 -4.80 -5.10
N GLY A 65 5.56 -3.72 -4.34
CA GLY A 65 5.97 -3.83 -2.95
C GLY A 65 6.31 -2.52 -2.27
N VAL A 66 6.82 -2.65 -1.05
CA VAL A 66 7.38 -1.57 -0.24
C VAL A 66 8.88 -1.55 -0.46
N TYR A 67 9.44 -0.36 -0.60
CA TYR A 67 10.86 -0.18 -0.83
C TYR A 67 11.38 1.02 -0.06
N ALA A 68 12.64 0.92 0.33
CA ALA A 68 13.39 2.00 0.92
C ALA A 68 14.66 2.25 0.09
N VAL A 69 14.94 3.53 -0.17
CA VAL A 69 16.10 4.00 -0.90
C VAL A 69 17.11 4.53 0.11
N LEU A 70 18.37 4.15 -0.08
CA LEU A 70 19.48 4.57 0.75
C LEU A 70 20.59 5.19 -0.09
N ASP A 71 21.31 6.13 0.50
CA ASP A 71 22.48 6.76 -0.11
C ASP A 71 23.73 5.87 -0.02
N SER A 72 24.87 6.38 -0.49
CA SER A 72 26.17 5.70 -0.42
C SER A 72 26.62 5.35 1.00
N ASP A 73 26.18 6.10 2.00
CA ASP A 73 26.49 5.90 3.41
C ASP A 73 25.51 4.93 4.10
N ARG A 74 24.59 4.33 3.32
CA ARG A 74 23.52 3.44 3.78
C ARG A 74 22.55 4.12 4.76
N LEU A 75 22.36 5.43 4.62
CA LEU A 75 21.32 6.17 5.33
C LEU A 75 20.02 6.15 4.55
N TYR A 76 18.90 6.03 5.25
CA TYR A 76 17.57 5.99 4.64
C TYR A 76 17.20 7.38 4.13
N GLN A 77 17.06 7.51 2.82
CA GLN A 77 16.69 8.77 2.16
C GLN A 77 15.19 8.84 1.88
N TYR A 78 14.56 7.69 1.62
CA TYR A 78 13.14 7.60 1.33
C TYR A 78 12.58 6.20 1.58
N ILE A 79 11.35 6.12 2.09
CA ILE A 79 10.57 4.88 2.22
C ILE A 79 9.19 5.06 1.59
N GLY A 80 8.81 4.16 0.70
CA GLY A 80 7.52 4.23 0.02
C GLY A 80 7.04 2.87 -0.49
N TYR A 81 5.91 2.89 -1.19
CA TYR A 81 5.37 1.70 -1.82
C TYR A 81 4.95 1.97 -3.26
N SER A 82 4.96 0.93 -4.09
CA SER A 82 4.54 1.04 -5.49
C SER A 82 4.05 -0.29 -6.04
N ARG A 83 3.20 -0.20 -7.06
CA ARG A 83 2.82 -1.35 -7.90
C ARG A 83 3.90 -1.69 -8.95
N ASP A 84 4.82 -0.76 -9.18
CA ASP A 84 5.97 -0.91 -10.07
C ASP A 84 7.17 -0.18 -9.44
N VAL A 85 7.88 -0.90 -8.57
CA VAL A 85 9.02 -0.38 -7.81
C VAL A 85 10.12 0.06 -8.76
N GLN A 86 10.37 -0.69 -9.84
CA GLN A 86 11.44 -0.37 -10.80
C GLN A 86 11.17 0.95 -11.52
N ARG A 87 9.94 1.18 -11.99
CA ARG A 87 9.56 2.47 -12.58
C ARG A 87 9.73 3.62 -11.60
N SER A 88 9.34 3.42 -10.34
CA SER A 88 9.41 4.45 -9.31
C SER A 88 10.86 4.82 -9.00
N LEU A 89 11.71 3.80 -8.84
CA LEU A 89 13.13 3.95 -8.57
C LEU A 89 13.87 4.71 -9.66
N LYS A 90 13.58 4.42 -10.95
CA LYS A 90 14.15 5.18 -12.08
C LYS A 90 13.78 6.66 -12.03
N GLY A 91 12.55 6.97 -11.61
CA GLY A 91 12.11 8.35 -11.36
C GLY A 91 12.98 9.03 -10.29
N HIS A 92 13.16 8.36 -9.15
CA HIS A 92 13.96 8.89 -8.04
C HIS A 92 15.42 9.11 -8.42
N ILE A 93 16.03 8.17 -9.15
CA ILE A 93 17.42 8.30 -9.63
C ILE A 93 17.54 9.50 -10.57
N THR A 94 16.56 9.69 -11.47
CA THR A 94 16.58 10.83 -12.41
C THR A 94 16.44 12.16 -11.67
N GLN A 95 15.66 12.19 -10.59
CA GLN A 95 15.36 13.41 -9.85
C GLN A 95 16.43 13.77 -8.80
N ASN A 96 16.95 12.78 -8.09
CA ASN A 96 17.83 12.97 -6.93
C ASN A 96 19.29 12.52 -7.19
N GLY A 97 19.56 11.88 -8.32
CA GLY A 97 20.87 11.37 -8.70
C GLY A 97 21.19 9.99 -8.10
N THR A 98 22.25 9.38 -8.64
CA THR A 98 22.69 8.03 -8.25
C THR A 98 23.37 7.96 -6.88
N GLN A 99 23.95 9.06 -6.39
CA GLN A 99 24.58 9.10 -5.06
C GLN A 99 23.54 8.92 -3.94
N VAL A 100 22.40 9.64 -4.07
CA VAL A 100 21.29 9.57 -3.11
C VAL A 100 20.51 8.25 -3.25
N CYS A 101 20.53 7.66 -4.44
CA CYS A 101 19.89 6.38 -4.75
C CYS A 101 20.95 5.31 -5.04
N SER A 102 21.69 4.89 -4.01
CA SER A 102 22.77 3.90 -4.15
C SER A 102 22.29 2.48 -3.81
N TYR A 103 21.57 2.33 -2.70
CA TYR A 103 21.09 1.03 -2.23
C TYR A 103 19.57 1.00 -2.09
N ILE A 104 19.01 -0.21 -2.09
CA ILE A 104 17.59 -0.45 -1.94
C ILE A 104 17.32 -1.63 -1.02
N ARG A 105 16.32 -1.46 -0.16
CA ARG A 105 15.65 -2.52 0.63
C ARG A 105 14.26 -2.70 0.05
N VAL A 106 13.87 -3.92 -0.35
CA VAL A 106 12.56 -4.16 -0.98
C VAL A 106 11.85 -5.34 -0.32
N LYS A 107 10.55 -5.17 -0.03
CA LYS A 107 9.63 -6.26 0.32
C LYS A 107 8.58 -6.41 -0.77
N THR A 108 8.60 -7.55 -1.46
CA THR A 108 7.70 -7.83 -2.58
C THR A 108 6.38 -8.45 -2.13
N PHE A 109 5.31 -8.18 -2.85
CA PHE A 109 3.99 -8.75 -2.59
C PHE A 109 3.46 -9.45 -3.83
N LYS A 110 3.13 -10.74 -3.69
CA LYS A 110 2.44 -11.51 -4.75
C LYS A 110 1.05 -10.93 -5.05
N PHE A 111 0.35 -10.45 -4.02
CA PHE A 111 -0.96 -9.81 -4.12
C PHE A 111 -0.94 -8.46 -3.38
N PRO A 112 -0.52 -7.38 -4.06
CA PRO A 112 -0.29 -6.09 -3.42
C PRO A 112 -1.62 -5.43 -3.01
N LYS A 113 -1.91 -5.44 -1.70
CA LYS A 113 -3.00 -4.67 -1.09
C LYS A 113 -2.46 -3.33 -0.59
N ARG A 114 -3.09 -2.22 -0.99
CA ARG A 114 -2.62 -0.85 -0.61
C ARG A 114 -2.44 -0.71 0.89
N GLN A 115 -3.43 -1.11 1.68
CA GLN A 115 -3.38 -1.01 3.14
C GLN A 115 -2.22 -1.81 3.76
N ALA A 116 -1.91 -2.99 3.23
CA ALA A 116 -0.79 -3.80 3.72
C ALA A 116 0.57 -3.16 3.38
N MET A 117 0.70 -2.57 2.20
CA MET A 117 1.91 -1.86 1.80
C MET A 117 2.09 -0.55 2.58
N GLU A 118 0.99 0.16 2.87
CA GLU A 118 1.00 1.37 3.71
C GLU A 118 1.43 1.03 5.15
N ALA A 119 0.83 0.01 5.75
CA ALA A 119 1.18 -0.41 7.10
C ALA A 119 2.67 -0.79 7.23
N LEU A 120 3.20 -1.53 6.25
CA LEU A 120 4.62 -1.91 6.25
C LEU A 120 5.56 -0.72 6.00
N ARG A 121 5.17 0.25 5.17
CA ARG A 121 5.92 1.51 5.03
C ARG A 121 5.99 2.23 6.39
N ASP A 122 4.86 2.32 7.08
CA ASP A 122 4.77 3.01 8.37
C ASP A 122 5.56 2.28 9.45
N GLU A 123 5.57 0.95 9.43
CA GLU A 123 6.43 0.10 10.27
C GLU A 123 7.91 0.41 10.03
N TRP A 124 8.37 0.43 8.78
CA TRP A 124 9.76 0.77 8.47
C TRP A 124 10.14 2.21 8.81
N LEU A 125 9.19 3.15 8.73
CA LEU A 125 9.44 4.52 9.19
C LEU A 125 9.53 4.59 10.72
N ALA A 126 8.73 3.81 11.43
CA ALA A 126 8.76 3.72 12.90
C ALA A 126 10.00 2.97 13.43
N GLU A 127 10.58 2.05 12.65
CA GLU A 127 11.88 1.43 12.93
C GLU A 127 13.03 2.46 12.99
N LEU A 128 12.87 3.59 12.31
CA LEU A 128 13.87 4.66 12.27
C LEU A 128 13.66 5.66 13.40
N ASN A 129 14.75 6.02 14.07
CA ASN A 129 14.75 7.10 15.07
C ASN A 129 14.72 8.50 14.44
N TYR A 130 14.57 8.60 13.11
CA TYR A 130 14.54 9.84 12.36
C TYR A 130 13.63 9.69 11.13
N LEU A 131 13.13 10.81 10.61
CA LEU A 131 12.33 10.83 9.39
C LEU A 131 13.25 11.08 8.18
N PRO A 132 13.26 10.19 7.16
CA PRO A 132 14.04 10.40 5.94
C PRO A 132 13.67 11.70 5.22
N ALA A 133 14.66 12.36 4.61
CA ALA A 133 14.45 13.65 3.93
C ALA A 133 13.44 13.57 2.78
N GLY A 134 13.29 12.42 2.13
CA GLY A 134 12.28 12.19 1.10
C GLY A 134 10.86 12.00 1.64
N ASN A 135 10.70 11.80 2.96
CA ASN A 135 9.42 11.57 3.63
C ASN A 135 8.93 12.78 4.43
N THR A 136 9.71 13.86 4.54
CA THR A 136 9.37 15.09 5.29
C THR A 136 8.42 16.04 4.54
N GLY A 137 7.78 15.60 3.44
CA GLY A 137 6.74 16.38 2.73
C GLY A 137 7.22 17.22 1.53
N GLY A 138 8.49 17.09 1.13
CA GLY A 138 8.93 17.59 -0.17
C GLY A 138 8.37 16.72 -1.28
N ASN A 139 7.61 17.29 -2.23
CA ASN A 139 6.98 16.59 -3.37
C ASN A 139 7.97 15.91 -4.34
N THR A 140 9.25 15.77 -3.98
CA THR A 140 10.33 15.31 -4.84
C THR A 140 10.49 13.80 -4.91
N TRP A 141 9.82 13.03 -4.06
CA TRP A 141 9.96 11.57 -4.04
C TRP A 141 8.66 10.83 -4.34
N ALA A 142 7.54 11.22 -3.74
CA ALA A 142 6.29 10.46 -3.88
C ALA A 142 5.11 11.35 -4.26
N SER A 143 5.16 11.99 -5.43
CA SER A 143 3.95 12.58 -5.99
C SER A 143 3.10 11.48 -6.63
N THR A 144 2.39 10.69 -5.82
CA THR A 144 1.22 9.97 -6.34
C THR A 144 0.12 10.99 -6.64
N ILE A 145 -0.70 10.78 -7.67
CA ILE A 145 -1.82 11.71 -7.99
C ILE A 145 -2.71 11.97 -6.77
N GLY A 146 -2.86 10.99 -5.88
CA GLY A 146 -3.61 11.12 -4.63
C GLY A 146 -2.89 11.93 -3.53
N GLU A 147 -1.58 11.79 -3.35
CA GLU A 147 -0.79 12.61 -2.42
C GLU A 147 -0.59 14.03 -2.94
N ALA A 148 -0.37 14.21 -4.24
CA ALA A 148 -0.34 15.52 -4.87
C ALA A 148 -1.70 16.23 -4.71
N ALA A 149 -2.82 15.53 -4.92
CA ALA A 149 -4.15 16.08 -4.66
C ALA A 149 -4.35 16.45 -3.17
N LYS A 150 -3.97 15.58 -2.24
CA LYS A 150 -4.09 15.86 -0.79
C LYS A 150 -3.14 16.95 -0.30
N ALA A 151 -1.94 17.08 -0.87
CA ALA A 151 -0.96 18.09 -0.51
C ALA A 151 -1.33 19.47 -1.08
N THR A 152 -2.00 19.50 -2.24
CA THR A 152 -2.48 20.74 -2.88
C THR A 152 -3.84 21.19 -2.33
N MET A 153 -4.56 20.33 -1.61
CA MET A 153 -5.84 20.70 -0.99
C MET A 153 -5.66 21.72 0.13
N SER A 154 -6.33 22.86 0.00
CA SER A 154 -6.49 23.87 1.06
C SER A 154 -7.21 23.26 2.27
N GLU A 155 -7.01 23.81 3.48
CA GLU A 155 -7.75 23.45 4.71
C GLU A 155 -9.26 23.35 4.47
N SER A 156 -9.80 24.26 3.63
CA SER A 156 -11.21 24.31 3.25
C SER A 156 -11.68 23.10 2.43
N GLU A 157 -10.80 22.56 1.58
CA GLU A 157 -11.12 21.43 0.70
C GLU A 157 -11.01 20.10 1.45
N ARG A 158 -10.09 20.00 2.43
CA ARG A 158 -10.02 18.87 3.36
C ARG A 158 -11.28 18.75 4.19
N ASN A 159 -11.73 19.87 4.78
CA ASN A 159 -12.97 19.90 5.57
C ASN A 159 -14.19 19.52 4.73
N ALA A 160 -14.27 19.98 3.48
CA ALA A 160 -15.36 19.60 2.58
C ALA A 160 -15.36 18.11 2.23
N TYR A 161 -14.18 17.49 2.13
CA TYR A 161 -14.04 16.05 1.86
C TYR A 161 -14.43 15.21 3.09
N GLU A 162 -14.01 15.64 4.28
CA GLU A 162 -14.41 15.02 5.55
C GLU A 162 -15.90 15.15 5.80
N GLU A 163 -16.50 16.31 5.53
CA GLU A 163 -17.94 16.50 5.60
C GLU A 163 -18.70 15.60 4.63
N LYS A 164 -18.22 15.47 3.37
CA LYS A 164 -18.85 14.58 2.39
C LYS A 164 -18.76 13.12 2.83
N LYS A 165 -17.60 12.72 3.38
CA LYS A 165 -17.39 11.37 3.93
C LYS A 165 -18.32 11.13 5.13
N LEU A 166 -18.45 12.10 6.03
CA LEU A 166 -19.34 12.05 7.18
C LEU A 166 -20.82 11.98 6.75
N LYS A 167 -21.23 12.81 5.79
CA LYS A 167 -22.59 12.79 5.21
C LYS A 167 -22.91 11.45 4.54
N LEU A 168 -21.95 10.89 3.78
CA LEU A 168 -22.14 9.59 3.14
C LEU A 168 -22.32 8.48 4.19
N ARG A 169 -21.50 8.50 5.24
CA ARG A 169 -21.56 7.52 6.32
C ARG A 169 -22.84 7.64 7.16
N LYS A 170 -23.32 8.88 7.37
CA LYS A 170 -24.61 9.17 7.99
C LYS A 170 -25.79 8.69 7.13
N ALA A 171 -25.72 8.86 5.81
CA ALA A 171 -26.74 8.39 4.88
C ALA A 171 -26.82 6.86 4.81
N MET A 172 -25.72 6.17 5.11
CA MET A 172 -25.66 4.70 5.19
C MET A 172 -26.12 4.13 6.54
N ALA A 173 -26.53 4.98 7.50
CA ALA A 173 -26.96 4.58 8.85
C ALA A 173 -25.96 3.61 9.53
N ASP A 174 -24.67 3.88 9.36
CA ASP A 174 -23.60 3.11 9.98
C ASP A 174 -23.73 3.22 11.52
N THR A 175 -24.12 2.13 12.18
CA THR A 175 -24.46 2.11 13.61
C THR A 175 -23.27 2.45 14.50
N THR A 176 -22.05 2.25 13.99
CA THR A 176 -20.81 2.59 14.70
C THR A 176 -20.59 4.10 14.84
N LEU A 177 -21.09 4.91 13.89
CA LEU A 177 -21.03 6.37 14.00
C LEU A 177 -21.99 6.93 15.06
N ILE A 178 -23.13 6.26 15.27
CA ILE A 178 -24.13 6.72 16.24
C ILE A 178 -23.55 6.58 17.65
N ASP A 179 -22.91 5.44 17.93
CA ASP A 179 -22.24 5.16 19.20
C ASP A 179 -21.06 6.13 19.46
N GLU A 180 -20.26 6.43 18.42
CA GLU A 180 -19.18 7.43 18.50
C GLU A 180 -19.70 8.87 18.70
N LEU A 181 -20.83 9.25 18.10
CA LEU A 181 -21.44 10.57 18.33
C LEU A 181 -22.09 10.68 19.70
N GLU A 182 -22.77 9.63 20.18
CA GLU A 182 -23.39 9.59 21.49
C GLU A 182 -22.34 9.65 22.61
N THR A 183 -21.22 8.94 22.44
CA THR A 183 -20.10 9.02 23.39
C THR A 183 -19.43 10.39 23.40
N GLN A 184 -19.19 11.02 22.24
CA GLN A 184 -18.65 12.39 22.17
C GLN A 184 -19.61 13.44 22.74
N THR A 185 -20.92 13.29 22.48
CA THR A 185 -21.95 14.20 23.00
C THR A 185 -22.05 14.08 24.53
N SER A 186 -22.02 12.84 25.05
CA SER A 186 -22.03 12.58 26.50
C SER A 186 -20.79 13.13 27.20
N GLN A 187 -19.61 13.05 26.57
CA GLN A 187 -18.39 13.66 27.09
C GLN A 187 -18.47 15.20 27.07
N SER A 188 -19.00 15.80 26.01
CA SER A 188 -19.23 17.25 25.94
C SER A 188 -20.24 17.74 26.98
N GLU A 189 -21.34 17.02 27.20
CA GLU A 189 -22.36 17.39 28.17
C GLU A 189 -21.86 17.29 29.61
N THR A 190 -21.07 16.27 29.93
CA THR A 190 -20.43 16.12 31.25
C THR A 190 -19.38 17.21 31.51
N GLU A 191 -18.60 17.59 30.50
CA GLU A 191 -17.64 18.70 30.57
C GLU A 191 -18.38 20.05 30.81
N LEU A 192 -19.49 20.29 30.11
CA LEU A 192 -20.30 21.49 30.27
C LEU A 192 -20.97 21.58 31.65
N GLN A 193 -21.51 20.46 32.15
CA GLN A 193 -22.10 20.39 33.50
C GLN A 193 -21.04 20.63 34.58
N ARG A 194 -19.83 20.07 34.42
CA ARG A 194 -18.70 20.33 35.32
C ARG A 194 -18.33 21.81 35.32
N ARG A 195 -18.27 22.45 34.14
CA ARG A 195 -17.99 23.88 34.01
C ARG A 195 -19.07 24.75 34.67
N GLN A 196 -20.34 24.45 34.46
CA GLN A 196 -21.45 25.18 35.10
C GLN A 196 -21.43 25.03 36.63
N LYS A 197 -21.11 23.83 37.13
CA LYS A 197 -20.99 23.57 38.58
C LYS A 197 -19.83 24.36 39.19
N LEU A 198 -18.71 24.46 38.48
CA LEU A 198 -17.56 25.29 38.89
C LEU A 198 -17.89 26.79 38.85
N GLU A 199 -18.59 27.26 37.82
CA GLU A 199 -19.02 28.67 37.72
C GLU A 199 -20.04 29.05 38.81
N ALA A 200 -20.95 28.13 39.16
CA ALA A 200 -21.90 28.32 40.25
C ALA A 200 -21.20 28.34 41.62
N ALA A 201 -20.22 27.46 41.85
CA ALA A 201 -19.41 27.46 43.07
C ALA A 201 -18.62 28.79 43.23
N VAL A 202 -18.06 29.32 42.14
CA VAL A 202 -17.32 30.60 42.16
C VAL A 202 -18.24 31.80 42.41
N LYS A 203 -19.45 31.81 41.85
CA LYS A 203 -20.37 32.95 41.98
C LYS A 203 -21.15 32.96 43.30
N ASN A 204 -21.47 31.78 43.82
CA ASN A 204 -22.36 31.62 44.98
C ASN A 204 -21.62 31.14 46.25
N ASP A 205 -20.29 31.03 46.17
CA ASP A 205 -19.37 30.56 47.24
C ASP A 205 -19.78 29.21 47.86
N ASP A 206 -20.49 28.38 47.07
CA ASP A 206 -21.02 27.09 47.49
C ASP A 206 -20.12 25.94 46.99
N TRP A 207 -18.96 25.84 47.64
CA TRP A 207 -17.95 24.82 47.36
C TRP A 207 -18.34 23.43 47.85
N SER A 208 -19.38 23.31 48.68
CA SER A 208 -19.82 22.05 49.29
C SER A 208 -20.24 21.03 48.23
N SER A 209 -20.94 21.46 47.19
CA SER A 209 -21.43 20.59 46.12
C SER A 209 -20.32 19.99 45.25
N VAL A 210 -19.14 20.63 45.16
CA VAL A 210 -18.01 20.18 44.33
C VAL A 210 -17.20 19.09 45.04
N ILE A 211 -17.08 19.18 46.37
CA ILE A 211 -16.30 18.26 47.20
C ILE A 211 -16.97 16.88 47.33
N GLU A 212 -18.30 16.83 47.29
CA GLU A 212 -19.07 15.57 47.47
C GLU A 212 -19.08 14.66 46.23
N SER A 213 -18.40 15.07 45.14
CA SER A 213 -18.34 14.35 43.85
C SER A 213 -16.96 13.81 43.47
N GLN A 214 -16.00 13.74 44.41
CA GLN A 214 -14.73 13.01 44.26
C GLN A 214 -14.83 11.60 44.86
#